data_AF-A0A9D2M9G7-F1
#
_entry.id   AF-A0A9D2M9G7-F1
#
_cell.length_a   1.000
_cell.length_b   1.000
_cell.length_c   1.000
_cell.angle_alpha   90.00
_cell.angle_beta   90.00
_cell.angle_gamma   90.00
#
_symmetry.space_group_name_H-M   'P 1'
#
loop_
_entity.id
_entity.type
_entity.pdbx_description
1 polymer ?
#
loop_
_entity_poly.entity_id
_entity_poly.type
_entity_poly.pdbx_seq_one_letter_code
_entity_poly.pdbx_strand_id
1 'polypeptide(L)'
;MVQRRSKQRTAEEAERKILLEGLEGARLGIARAYAGFNSAADPELIESFVYEINALQARYSYLLRQVKALDGVQPRPQSAGEGRLDLPTTLPG
;
A
#
# COMPACT_ATOMS: atom_id res chain seq x y z
N MET A 1 -19.96 -27.25 20.72
CA MET A 1 -19.58 -26.40 19.56
C MET A 1 -19.08 -24.99 19.95
N VAL A 2 -18.48 -24.78 21.13
CA VAL A 2 -18.12 -23.42 21.61
C VAL A 2 -16.62 -23.07 21.44
N GLN A 3 -15.73 -24.07 21.34
CA GLN A 3 -14.27 -23.85 21.26
C GLN A 3 -13.76 -23.35 19.91
N ARG A 4 -14.56 -23.46 18.83
CA ARG A 4 -14.10 -23.06 17.49
C ARG A 4 -14.14 -21.54 17.29
N ARG A 5 -15.14 -20.86 17.87
CA ARG A 5 -15.31 -19.39 17.75
C ARG A 5 -14.29 -18.60 18.59
N SER A 6 -13.87 -19.11 19.75
CA SER A 6 -12.89 -18.41 20.60
C SER A 6 -11.49 -18.37 19.97
N LYS A 7 -11.07 -19.47 19.32
CA LYS A 7 -9.78 -19.55 18.59
C LYS A 7 -9.72 -18.66 17.35
N GLN A 8 -10.84 -18.51 16.64
CA GLN A 8 -10.91 -17.66 15.45
C GLN A 8 -10.68 -16.18 15.79
N ARG A 9 -11.29 -15.70 16.88
CA ARG A 9 -11.14 -14.30 17.30
C ARG A 9 -9.73 -13.95 17.75
N THR A 10 -9.02 -14.88 18.40
CA THR A 10 -7.62 -14.69 18.81
C THR A 10 -6.67 -14.67 17.61
N ALA A 11 -6.95 -15.49 16.58
CA ALA A 11 -6.16 -15.50 15.36
C ALA A 11 -6.32 -14.19 14.56
N GLU A 12 -7.54 -13.68 14.46
CA GLU A 12 -7.85 -12.41 13.78
C GLU A 12 -7.24 -11.20 14.51
N GLU A 13 -7.30 -11.18 15.84
CA GLU A 13 -6.65 -10.15 16.66
C GLU A 13 -5.12 -10.17 16.49
N ALA A 14 -4.51 -11.36 16.41
CA ALA A 14 -3.08 -11.52 16.16
C ALA A 14 -2.69 -11.06 14.74
N GLU A 15 -3.47 -11.43 13.73
CA GLU A 15 -3.27 -10.99 12.34
C GLU A 15 -3.38 -9.46 12.23
N ARG A 16 -4.39 -8.87 12.86
CA ARG A 16 -4.56 -7.41 12.91
C ARG A 16 -3.36 -6.72 13.54
N LYS A 17 -2.82 -7.27 14.64
CA LYS A 17 -1.61 -6.73 15.28
C LYS A 17 -0.41 -6.75 14.34
N ILE A 18 -0.18 -7.85 13.64
CA ILE A 18 0.92 -7.99 12.67
C ILE A 18 0.79 -6.97 11.53
N LEU A 19 -0.42 -6.75 11.01
CA LEU A 19 -0.66 -5.79 9.95
C LEU A 19 -0.42 -4.34 10.40
N LEU A 20 -0.82 -3.99 11.62
CA LEU A 20 -0.57 -2.67 12.20
C LEU A 20 0.92 -2.44 12.46
N GLU A 21 1.63 -3.44 12.98
CA GLU A 21 3.10 -3.38 13.13
C GLU A 21 3.77 -3.20 11.76
N GLY A 22 3.29 -3.89 10.72
CA GLY A 22 3.74 -3.69 9.35
C GLY A 22 3.51 -2.28 8.82
N LEU A 23 2.36 -1.66 9.13
CA LEU A 23 2.03 -0.29 8.73
C LEU A 23 2.98 0.73 9.36
N GLU A 24 3.20 0.64 10.67
CA GLU A 24 4.16 1.51 11.36
C GLU A 24 5.59 1.28 10.83
N GLY A 25 5.98 0.02 10.59
CA GLY A 25 7.27 -0.29 9.99
C GLY A 25 7.44 0.35 8.61
N ALA A 26 6.43 0.25 7.74
CA ALA A 26 6.45 0.89 6.43
C ALA A 26 6.50 2.42 6.55
N ARG A 27 5.72 3.02 7.45
CA ARG A 27 5.70 4.47 7.70
C ARG A 27 7.06 4.99 8.16
N LEU A 28 7.72 4.29 9.10
CA LEU A 28 9.06 4.63 9.57
C LEU A 28 10.10 4.46 8.46
N GLY A 29 9.98 3.40 7.64
CA GLY A 29 10.82 3.20 6.46
C GLY A 29 10.71 4.38 5.48
N ILE A 30 9.49 4.83 5.19
CA ILE A 30 9.24 5.96 4.29
C ILE A 30 9.91 7.23 4.84
N ALA A 31 9.72 7.53 6.13
CA ALA A 31 10.33 8.70 6.75
C ALA A 31 11.87 8.66 6.69
N ARG A 32 12.45 7.48 6.88
CA ARG A 32 13.91 7.27 6.77
C ARG A 32 14.40 7.47 5.34
N ALA A 33 13.74 6.86 4.36
CA ALA A 33 14.11 6.98 2.95
C ALA A 33 14.00 8.44 2.47
N TYR A 34 12.98 9.17 2.90
CA TYR A 34 12.89 10.62 2.64
C TYR A 34 14.03 11.41 3.29
N ALA A 35 14.42 11.10 4.53
CA ALA A 35 15.56 11.75 5.16
C ALA A 35 16.87 11.49 4.40
N GLY A 36 17.07 10.25 3.93
CA GLY A 36 18.19 9.87 3.06
C GLY A 36 18.19 10.62 1.74
N PHE A 37 17.06 10.62 1.03
CA PHE A 37 16.84 11.34 -0.22
C PHE A 37 17.19 12.83 -0.10
N ASN A 38 16.73 13.49 0.96
CA ASN A 38 16.98 14.91 1.19
C ASN A 38 18.46 15.24 1.47
N SER A 39 19.24 14.26 1.93
CA SER A 39 20.66 14.41 2.21
C SER A 39 21.57 13.96 1.06
N ALA A 40 21.03 13.22 0.10
CA ALA A 40 21.78 12.66 -1.01
C ALA A 40 22.04 13.71 -2.10
N ALA A 41 23.28 13.76 -2.58
CA ALA A 41 23.67 14.56 -3.75
C ALA A 41 24.03 13.68 -4.96
N ASP A 42 24.26 12.39 -4.73
CA ASP A 42 24.59 11.41 -5.76
C ASP A 42 23.32 11.02 -6.54
N PRO A 43 23.30 11.19 -7.88
CA PRO A 43 22.17 10.82 -8.71
C PRO A 43 21.73 9.36 -8.60
N GLU A 44 22.66 8.41 -8.47
CA GLU A 44 22.33 6.97 -8.35
C GLU A 44 21.69 6.68 -6.98
N LEU A 45 22.18 7.33 -5.91
CA LEU A 45 21.57 7.22 -4.58
C LEU A 45 20.18 7.86 -4.54
N ILE A 46 20.01 9.02 -5.19
CA ILE A 46 18.71 9.68 -5.33
C ILE A 46 17.72 8.74 -6.02
N GLU A 47 18.11 8.12 -7.13
CA GLU A 47 17.25 7.18 -7.86
C GLU A 47 16.92 5.94 -7.00
N SER A 48 17.90 5.40 -6.27
CA SER A 48 17.68 4.30 -5.32
C SER A 48 16.62 4.65 -4.27
N PHE A 49 16.70 5.85 -3.68
CA PHE A 49 15.71 6.32 -2.71
C PHE A 49 14.31 6.51 -3.31
N VAL A 50 14.20 6.94 -4.59
CA VAL A 50 12.91 7.01 -5.28
C VAL A 50 12.26 5.63 -5.37
N TYR A 51 13.02 4.61 -5.80
CA TYR A 51 12.50 3.25 -5.86
C TYR A 51 12.14 2.70 -4.47
N GLU A 52 12.97 2.96 -3.46
CA GLU A 52 12.71 2.54 -2.08
C GLU A 52 11.43 3.16 -1.52
N ILE A 53 11.26 4.49 -1.68
CA ILE A 53 10.05 5.21 -1.25
C ILE A 53 8.81 4.62 -1.93
N ASN A 54 8.87 4.42 -3.26
CA ASN A 54 7.75 3.85 -4.02
C ASN A 54 7.39 2.43 -3.54
N ALA A 55 8.39 1.58 -3.31
CA ALA A 55 8.18 0.23 -2.80
C ALA A 55 7.53 0.23 -1.41
N LEU A 56 7.99 1.12 -0.52
CA LEU A 56 7.45 1.26 0.83
C LEU A 56 6.02 1.84 0.82
N GLN A 57 5.72 2.80 -0.06
CA GLN A 57 4.37 3.33 -0.24
C GLN A 57 3.40 2.27 -0.79
N ALA A 58 3.84 1.44 -1.74
CA ALA A 58 3.07 0.32 -2.25
C ALA A 58 2.78 -0.71 -1.14
N ARG A 59 3.80 -1.05 -0.32
CA ARG A 59 3.65 -1.92 0.85
C ARG A 59 2.66 -1.33 1.87
N TYR A 60 2.80 -0.05 2.22
CA TYR A 60 1.90 0.63 3.13
C TYR A 60 0.44 0.58 2.63
N SER A 61 0.24 0.89 1.34
CA SER A 61 -1.07 0.85 0.70
C SER A 61 -1.69 -0.55 0.72
N TYR A 62 -0.89 -1.59 0.47
CA TYR A 62 -1.33 -2.98 0.57
C TYR A 62 -1.76 -3.34 2.00
N LEU A 63 -0.93 -3.05 3.00
CA LEU A 63 -1.23 -3.35 4.40
C LEU A 63 -2.48 -2.61 4.89
N LEU A 64 -2.65 -1.36 4.47
CA LEU A 64 -3.84 -0.58 4.79
C LEU A 64 -5.12 -1.22 4.22
N ARG A 65 -5.05 -1.80 3.02
CA ARG A 65 -6.18 -2.57 2.45
C ARG A 65 -6.46 -3.84 3.23
N GLN A 66 -5.42 -4.55 3.69
CA GLN A 66 -5.58 -5.76 4.51
C GLN A 66 -6.25 -5.45 5.86
N VAL A 67 -5.81 -4.40 6.56
CA VAL A 67 -6.44 -3.97 7.82
C VAL A 67 -7.90 -3.60 7.61
N LYS A 68 -8.21 -2.84 6.55
CA LYS A 68 -9.58 -2.47 6.20
C LYS A 68 -10.45 -3.68 5.88
N ALA A 69 -9.91 -4.67 5.16
CA ALA A 69 -10.63 -5.91 4.84
C ALA A 69 -10.95 -6.74 6.10
N LEU A 70 -10.03 -6.80 7.08
CA LEU A 70 -10.29 -7.42 8.39
C LEU A 70 -11.36 -6.66 9.18
N ASP A 71 -11.33 -5.33 9.16
CA ASP A 71 -12.34 -4.49 9.83
C ASP A 71 -13.71 -4.49 9.09
N GLY A 72 -13.87 -5.31 8.04
CA GLY A 72 -15.12 -5.41 7.25
C GLY A 72 -15.38 -4.21 6.34
N VAL A 73 -14.43 -3.28 6.24
CA VAL A 73 -14.48 -2.11 5.37
C VAL A 73 -13.83 -2.49 4.05
N GLN A 74 -14.61 -3.03 3.10
CA GLN A 74 -14.09 -3.27 1.75
C GLN A 74 -13.54 -1.97 1.14
N PRO A 75 -12.23 -1.87 0.82
CA PRO A 75 -11.75 -0.76 0.01
C PRO A 75 -12.33 -0.94 -1.39
N ARG A 76 -13.23 -0.04 -1.77
CA ARG A 76 -13.79 0.06 -3.13
C ARG A 76 -12.62 -0.02 -4.12
N PRO A 77 -12.64 -0.92 -5.12
CA PRO A 77 -11.59 -0.93 -6.14
C PRO A 77 -11.58 0.46 -6.77
N GLN A 78 -10.46 1.17 -6.63
CA GLN A 78 -10.23 2.38 -7.40
C GLN A 78 -10.22 1.92 -8.85
N SER A 79 -11.21 2.39 -9.59
CA SER A 79 -11.38 2.23 -11.02
C SER A 79 -10.02 2.21 -11.69
N ALA A 80 -9.64 1.03 -12.20
CA ALA A 80 -8.67 0.93 -13.27
C ALA A 80 -9.13 1.97 -14.31
N GLY A 81 -8.30 2.98 -14.53
CA GLY A 81 -8.62 4.06 -15.46
C GLY A 81 -9.13 3.45 -16.75
N GLU A 82 -10.41 3.72 -17.04
CA GLU A 82 -10.99 3.59 -18.36
C GLU A 82 -10.22 4.53 -19.29
N GLY A 83 -9.05 4.08 -19.74
CA GLY A 83 -8.46 4.50 -21.00
C GLY A 83 -9.25 3.83 -22.12
N ARG A 84 -10.53 4.21 -22.24
CA ARG A 84 -11.32 3.95 -23.43
C ARG A 84 -10.57 4.64 -24.57
N LEU A 85 -9.82 3.86 -25.35
CA LEU A 85 -9.33 4.30 -26.65
C LEU A 85 -10.49 4.19 -27.63
N ASP A 86 -11.56 4.97 -27.41
CA ASP A 86 -12.42 5.38 -28.50
C ASP A 86 -11.66 6.46 -29.27
N LEU A 87 -10.87 6.02 -30.26
CA LEU A 87 -10.42 6.87 -31.35
C LEU A 87 -11.68 7.26 -32.16
N PRO A 88 -12.12 8.52 -32.21
CA PRO A 88 -13.04 8.92 -33.25
C PRO A 88 -12.24 9.08 -34.54
N THR A 89 -12.31 8.07 -35.40
CA THR A 89 -12.07 8.21 -36.83
C THR A 89 -13.06 9.23 -37.38
N THR A 90 -12.67 10.50 -37.45
CA THR A 90 -13.10 11.40 -38.53
C THR A 90 -12.18 12.62 -38.58
N LEU A 91 -11.36 12.70 -39.63
CA LEU A 91 -10.83 13.97 -40.13
C LEU A 91 -11.94 14.63 -40.94
N PRO A 92 -12.20 15.94 -40.73
CA PRO A 92 -12.62 16.78 -41.84
C PRO A 92 -11.82 18.08 -41.91
N GLY A 93 -11.45 18.47 -43.14
CA GLY A 93 -10.96 19.81 -43.49
C GLY A 93 -9.49 19.86 -43.85
#